data_AF-A0AAU3V7P2-F1
#
_entry.id   AF-A0AAU3V7P2-F1
#
_cell.length_a   1.000
_cell.length_b   1.000
_cell.length_c   1.000
_cell.angle_alpha   90.00
_cell.angle_beta   90.00
_cell.angle_gamma   90.00
#
_symmetry.space_group_name_H-M   'P 1'
#
loop_
_entity.id
_entity.type
_entity.pdbx_description
1 polymer ?
#
loop_
_entity_poly.entity_id
_entity_poly.type
_entity_poly.pdbx_seq_one_letter_code
_entity_poly.pdbx_strand_id
1 'polypeptide(L)'
;MDAVRLIRATREALRSGGTERELMAEAWQVQALTEAVGSHLALHGAPELRTPGFSVCEAGGRACGATGPPGVASGPLRASLLTDVREPAGTLRELRELLSELGMALVSVACAAESETEYWQCIEAVDAADESKDRVGVLLRAVEARQREGA
;
A
#
# COMPACT_ATOMS: atom_id res chain seq x y z
N MET A 1 -0.05 12.49 11.07
CA MET A 1 -1.08 12.70 10.03
C MET A 1 -2.04 11.52 10.06
N ASP A 2 -3.31 11.75 9.73
CA ASP A 2 -4.31 10.66 9.62
C ASP A 2 -4.11 9.84 8.33
N ALA A 3 -4.33 8.53 8.43
CA ALA A 3 -4.14 7.57 7.34
C ALA A 3 -4.91 7.92 6.07
N VAL A 4 -6.20 8.30 6.17
CA VAL A 4 -7.03 8.61 4.98
C VAL A 4 -6.47 9.82 4.24
N ARG A 5 -5.95 10.82 4.96
CA ARG A 5 -5.30 11.98 4.34
C ARG A 5 -4.03 11.60 3.59
N LEU A 6 -3.24 10.67 4.13
CA LEU A 6 -2.05 10.14 3.45
C LEU A 6 -2.42 9.33 2.22
N ILE A 7 -3.43 8.45 2.30
CA ILE A 7 -3.93 7.67 1.17
C ILE A 7 -4.35 8.60 0.02
N ARG A 8 -5.11 9.67 0.33
CA ARG A 8 -5.52 10.66 -0.68
C ARG A 8 -4.35 11.39 -1.31
N ALA A 9 -3.36 11.80 -0.52
CA ALA A 9 -2.14 12.42 -1.05
C ALA A 9 -1.35 11.46 -1.95
N THR A 10 -1.26 10.19 -1.59
CA THR A 10 -0.65 9.15 -2.43
C THR A 10 -1.43 8.91 -3.70
N ARG A 11 -2.76 8.84 -3.63
CA ARG A 11 -3.62 8.65 -4.79
C ARG A 11 -3.49 9.79 -5.79
N GLU A 12 -3.43 11.02 -5.31
CA GLU A 12 -3.22 12.19 -6.17
C GLU A 12 -1.86 12.14 -6.86
N ALA A 13 -0.79 11.83 -6.11
CA ALA A 13 0.55 11.69 -6.66
C ALA A 13 0.60 10.59 -7.74
N LEU A 14 0.02 9.41 -7.48
CA LEU A 14 -0.11 8.31 -8.43
C LEU A 14 -0.83 8.73 -9.72
N ARG A 15 -1.93 9.47 -9.63
CA ARG A 15 -2.69 9.95 -10.79
C ARG A 15 -1.98 11.05 -11.57
N SER A 16 -1.16 11.85 -10.89
CA SER A 16 -0.37 12.92 -11.49
C SER A 16 0.96 12.44 -12.08
N GLY A 17 1.39 11.21 -11.75
CA GLY A 17 2.62 10.61 -12.27
C GLY A 17 2.58 10.51 -13.79
N GLY A 18 3.58 11.08 -14.46
CA GLY A 18 3.61 11.17 -15.93
C GLY A 18 4.58 10.19 -16.57
N THR A 19 5.64 9.80 -15.86
CA THR A 19 6.66 8.86 -16.36
C THR A 19 6.59 7.51 -15.66
N GLU A 20 7.07 6.46 -16.32
CA GLU A 20 7.16 5.11 -15.79
C GLU A 20 7.95 5.09 -14.47
N ARG A 21 9.03 5.88 -14.40
CA ARG A 21 9.85 6.05 -13.21
C ARG A 21 9.08 6.66 -12.04
N GLU A 22 8.27 7.68 -12.29
CA GLU A 22 7.43 8.30 -11.26
C GLU A 22 6.36 7.32 -10.77
N LEU A 23 5.73 6.56 -11.67
CA LEU A 23 4.77 5.52 -11.30
C LEU A 23 5.41 4.42 -10.44
N MET A 24 6.63 3.98 -10.77
CA MET A 24 7.37 3.02 -9.94
C MET A 24 7.74 3.60 -8.56
N ALA A 25 8.06 4.89 -8.48
CA ALA A 25 8.29 5.55 -7.19
C ALA A 25 7.00 5.67 -6.36
N GLU A 26 5.86 5.90 -7.02
CA GLU A 26 4.56 5.92 -6.37
C GLU A 26 4.12 4.52 -5.90
N ALA A 27 4.46 3.46 -6.65
CA ALA A 27 4.26 2.08 -6.21
C ALA A 27 4.93 1.82 -4.86
N TRP A 28 6.17 2.30 -4.68
CA TRP A 28 6.86 2.24 -3.40
C TRP A 28 6.11 2.97 -2.29
N GLN A 29 5.65 4.20 -2.55
CA GLN A 29 4.96 5.01 -1.56
C GLN A 29 3.65 4.35 -1.10
N VAL A 30 2.91 3.70 -2.01
CA VAL A 30 1.72 2.91 -1.69
C VAL A 30 2.06 1.71 -0.81
N GLN A 31 3.15 1.00 -1.11
CA GLN A 31 3.57 -0.16 -0.33
C GLN A 31 4.06 0.21 1.07
N ALA A 32 4.86 1.26 1.19
CA ALA A 32 5.28 1.80 2.49
C ALA A 32 4.08 2.28 3.33
N LEU A 33 3.06 2.86 2.69
CA LEU A 33 1.83 3.26 3.38
C LEU A 33 1.02 2.03 3.83
N THR A 34 0.96 0.98 3.01
CA THR A 34 0.34 -0.30 3.38
C THR A 34 1.03 -0.92 4.60
N GLU A 35 2.36 -0.94 4.59
CA GLU A 35 3.17 -1.41 5.72
C GLU A 35 2.84 -0.63 7.00
N ALA A 36 2.88 0.70 6.93
CA ALA A 36 2.64 1.58 8.07
C ALA A 36 1.23 1.43 8.65
N VAL A 37 0.20 1.32 7.80
CA VAL A 37 -1.19 1.10 8.24
C VAL A 37 -1.35 -0.29 8.89
N GLY A 38 -0.78 -1.33 8.29
CA GLY A 38 -0.79 -2.68 8.85
C GLY A 38 -0.11 -2.75 10.22
N SER A 39 1.09 -2.18 10.33
CA SER A 39 1.85 -2.07 11.59
C SER A 39 1.07 -1.30 12.66
N HIS A 40 0.50 -0.15 12.31
CA HIS A 40 -0.28 0.65 13.25
C HIS A 40 -1.48 -0.12 13.81
N LEU A 41 -2.25 -0.80 12.95
CA LEU A 41 -3.39 -1.61 13.38
C LEU A 41 -2.97 -2.85 14.18
N ALA A 42 -1.80 -3.43 13.89
CA ALA A 42 -1.26 -4.54 14.67
C ALA A 42 -0.78 -4.10 16.07
N LEU A 43 -0.21 -2.90 16.20
CA LEU A 43 0.33 -2.41 17.47
C LEU A 43 -0.72 -1.74 18.36
N HIS A 44 -1.66 -1.01 17.76
CA HIS A 44 -2.61 -0.15 18.49
C HIS A 44 -4.07 -0.60 18.37
N GLY A 45 -4.36 -1.57 17.50
CA GLY A 45 -5.70 -2.15 17.35
C GLY A 45 -6.05 -3.19 18.41
N ALA A 46 -7.25 -3.76 18.28
CA ALA A 46 -7.69 -4.85 19.15
C ALA A 46 -6.81 -6.11 18.98
N PRO A 47 -6.70 -6.97 20.02
CA PRO A 47 -5.84 -8.15 19.99
C PRO A 47 -6.06 -9.09 18.80
N GLU A 48 -7.29 -9.20 18.32
CA GLU A 48 -7.71 -10.04 17.20
C GLU A 48 -7.22 -9.50 15.85
N LEU A 49 -6.92 -8.20 15.77
CA LEU A 49 -6.41 -7.54 14.58
C LEU A 49 -4.89 -7.67 14.43
N ARG A 50 -4.18 -8.18 15.45
CA ARG A 50 -2.71 -8.25 15.45
C ARG A 50 -2.15 -9.10 14.32
N THR A 51 -2.60 -10.36 14.23
CA THR A 51 -2.15 -11.29 13.19
C THR A 51 -2.47 -10.79 11.78
N PRO A 52 -3.72 -10.40 11.43
CA PRO A 52 -4.00 -9.87 10.10
C PRO A 52 -3.31 -8.51 9.86
N GLY A 53 -3.11 -7.68 10.88
CA GLY A 53 -2.35 -6.43 10.80
C GLY A 53 -0.88 -6.65 10.44
N PHE A 54 -0.20 -7.59 11.12
CA PHE A 54 1.16 -7.98 10.77
C PHE A 54 1.25 -8.59 9.37
N SER A 55 0.25 -9.38 8.97
CA SER A 55 0.20 -9.91 7.61
C SER A 55 0.13 -8.82 6.54
N VAL A 56 -0.57 -7.71 6.80
CA VAL A 56 -0.57 -6.53 5.91
C VAL A 56 0.76 -5.80 5.97
N CYS A 57 1.33 -5.64 7.17
CA CYS A 57 2.64 -5.04 7.38
C CYS A 57 3.72 -5.74 6.55
N GLU A 58 3.79 -7.08 6.63
CA GLU A 58 4.78 -7.87 5.91
C GLU A 58 4.61 -7.80 4.39
N ALA A 59 3.36 -7.80 3.89
CA ALA A 59 3.11 -7.67 2.46
C ALA A 59 3.61 -6.33 1.90
N GLY A 60 3.31 -5.22 2.60
CA GLY A 60 3.81 -3.89 2.22
C GLY A 60 5.33 -3.76 2.33
N GLY A 61 5.93 -4.34 3.37
CA GLY A 61 7.38 -4.26 3.61
C GLY A 61 8.22 -5.08 2.63
N ARG A 62 7.74 -6.26 2.18
CA ARG A 62 8.45 -7.07 1.17
C ARG A 62 8.61 -6.34 -0.15
N ALA A 63 7.58 -5.62 -0.57
CA ALA A 63 7.63 -4.80 -1.78
C ALA A 63 8.68 -3.67 -1.68
N CYS A 64 8.94 -3.17 -0.47
CA CYS A 64 9.98 -2.19 -0.19
C CYS A 64 11.38 -2.83 0.02
N GLY A 65 11.47 -4.14 0.26
CA GLY A 65 12.73 -4.83 0.61
C GLY A 65 13.45 -5.46 -0.58
N ALA A 66 12.73 -5.88 -1.62
CA ALA A 66 13.29 -6.68 -2.72
C ALA A 66 14.13 -5.88 -3.72
N THR A 67 13.87 -4.57 -3.89
CA THR A 67 14.50 -3.78 -4.97
C THR A 67 15.20 -2.49 -4.54
N GLY A 68 15.00 -1.98 -3.31
CA GLY A 68 15.48 -0.63 -2.97
C GLY A 68 14.74 0.44 -3.82
N PRO A 69 14.51 1.68 -3.35
CA PRO A 69 13.84 2.67 -4.19
C PRO A 69 14.69 2.77 -5.46
N PRO A 70 14.12 2.66 -6.67
CA PRO A 70 14.89 2.41 -7.89
C PRO A 70 15.79 3.60 -8.22
N GLY A 71 16.95 3.76 -7.59
CA GLY A 71 17.89 4.89 -7.74
C GLY A 71 17.29 6.30 -7.59
N VAL A 72 15.98 6.41 -7.38
CA VAL A 72 15.20 7.63 -7.35
C VAL A 72 15.35 8.19 -5.95
N ALA A 73 15.75 9.45 -5.88
CA ALA A 73 15.57 10.29 -4.71
C ALA A 73 14.06 10.42 -4.44
N SER A 74 13.44 9.32 -3.99
CA SER A 74 12.13 9.34 -3.39
C SER A 74 12.33 10.23 -2.18
N GLY A 75 11.65 11.37 -2.15
CA GLY A 75 11.60 12.20 -0.96
C GLY A 75 11.21 11.35 0.26
N PRO A 76 11.28 11.91 1.47
CA PRO A 76 10.92 11.17 2.68
C PRO A 76 9.60 10.42 2.50
N LEU A 77 9.57 9.13 2.86
CA LEU A 77 8.39 8.28 2.70
C LEU A 77 7.19 8.97 3.33
N ARG A 78 6.13 9.21 2.56
CA ARG A 78 4.91 9.85 3.08
C ARG A 78 4.29 9.03 4.20
N ALA A 79 4.49 7.70 4.16
CA ALA A 79 4.13 6.78 5.22
C ALA A 79 4.73 7.14 6.61
N SER A 80 5.91 7.77 6.67
CA SER A 80 6.53 8.20 7.93
C SER A 80 5.75 9.29 8.66
N LEU A 81 4.86 9.99 7.96
CA LEU A 81 3.97 11.00 8.54
C LEU A 81 2.74 10.38 9.21
N LEU A 82 2.52 9.06 9.08
CA LEU A 82 1.40 8.38 9.70
C LEU A 82 1.55 8.44 11.22
N THR A 83 0.52 8.94 11.90
CA THR A 83 0.49 8.97 13.37
C THR A 83 -0.76 8.34 13.95
N ASP A 84 -1.77 8.09 13.12
CA ASP A 84 -3.09 7.69 13.59
C ASP A 84 -3.90 7.00 12.47
N VAL A 85 -4.74 6.05 12.87
CA VAL A 85 -5.73 5.35 12.02
C VAL A 85 -7.08 5.43 12.73
N ARG A 86 -7.82 6.53 12.50
CA ARG A 86 -9.04 6.86 13.25
C ARG A 86 -10.22 5.98 12.91
N GLU A 87 -10.39 5.71 11.62
CA GLU A 87 -11.49 4.88 11.11
C GLU A 87 -10.90 3.68 10.37
N PRO A 88 -10.60 2.56 11.08
CA PRO A 88 -9.89 1.43 10.49
C PRO A 88 -10.59 0.86 9.26
N ALA A 89 -11.91 0.66 9.30
CA ALA A 89 -12.66 0.11 8.18
C ALA A 89 -12.62 1.04 6.95
N GLY A 90 -12.88 2.34 7.14
CA GLY A 90 -12.78 3.35 6.08
C GLY A 90 -11.37 3.43 5.49
N THR A 91 -10.34 3.44 6.34
CA THR A 91 -8.93 3.47 5.93
C THR A 91 -8.58 2.26 5.06
N LEU A 92 -8.98 1.06 5.48
CA LEU A 92 -8.67 -0.17 4.75
C LEU A 92 -9.41 -0.25 3.40
N ARG A 93 -10.62 0.28 3.28
CA ARG A 93 -11.33 0.37 1.98
C ARG A 93 -10.60 1.29 1.01
N GLU A 94 -10.28 2.50 1.46
CA GLU A 94 -9.54 3.49 0.67
C GLU A 94 -8.15 2.95 0.24
N LEU A 95 -7.49 2.20 1.13
CA LEU A 95 -6.21 1.56 0.82
C LEU A 95 -6.34 0.46 -0.25
N ARG A 96 -7.39 -0.37 -0.20
CA ARG A 96 -7.66 -1.39 -1.24
C ARG A 96 -7.96 -0.77 -2.59
N GLU A 97 -8.69 0.33 -2.61
CA GLU A 97 -8.96 1.09 -3.84
C GLU A 97 -7.64 1.65 -4.41
N LEU A 98 -6.81 2.27 -3.56
CA LEU A 98 -5.50 2.77 -3.98
C LEU A 98 -4.60 1.66 -4.55
N LEU A 99 -4.55 0.48 -3.92
CA LEU A 99 -3.80 -0.68 -4.42
C LEU A 99 -4.35 -1.19 -5.76
N SER A 100 -5.66 -1.08 -5.99
CA SER A 100 -6.28 -1.44 -7.27
C SER A 100 -5.93 -0.44 -8.36
N GLU A 101 -5.97 0.87 -8.05
CA GLU A 101 -5.51 1.94 -8.94
C GLU A 101 -4.03 1.78 -9.30
N LEU A 102 -3.19 1.42 -8.32
CA LEU A 102 -1.78 1.14 -8.54
C LEU A 102 -1.59 -0.02 -9.51
N GLY A 103 -2.26 -1.16 -9.28
CA GLY A 103 -2.15 -2.32 -10.16
C GLY A 103 -2.53 -1.98 -11.61
N MET A 104 -3.58 -1.17 -11.80
CA MET A 104 -3.97 -0.69 -13.14
C MET A 104 -2.90 0.19 -13.79
N ALA A 105 -2.29 1.11 -13.03
CA ALA A 105 -1.22 1.98 -13.53
C ALA A 105 0.07 1.20 -13.87
N LEU A 106 0.40 0.18 -13.08
CA LEU A 106 1.58 -0.65 -13.33
C LEU A 106 1.44 -1.50 -14.60
N VAL A 107 0.22 -1.90 -14.99
CA VAL A 107 0.03 -2.60 -16.28
C VAL A 107 0.49 -1.73 -17.45
N SER A 108 0.24 -0.41 -17.44
CA SER A 108 0.73 0.45 -18.52
C SER A 108 2.25 0.60 -18.51
N VAL A 109 2.88 0.63 -17.32
CA VAL A 109 4.34 0.63 -17.19
C VAL A 109 4.94 -0.66 -17.76
N ALA A 110 4.36 -1.82 -17.44
CA ALA A 110 4.82 -3.11 -17.98
C ALA A 110 4.72 -3.16 -19.51
N CYS A 111 3.64 -2.60 -20.09
CA CYS A 111 3.48 -2.50 -21.54
C CYS A 111 4.49 -1.57 -22.22
N ALA A 112 5.01 -0.57 -21.50
CA ALA A 112 5.98 0.40 -22.00
C ALA A 112 7.44 0.02 -21.70
N ALA A 113 7.69 -1.07 -20.97
CA ALA A 113 9.03 -1.49 -20.59
C ALA A 113 9.92 -1.76 -21.83
N GLU A 114 11.09 -1.13 -21.86
CA GLU A 114 12.04 -1.24 -22.98
C GLU A 114 13.04 -2.40 -22.77
N SER A 115 13.14 -2.89 -21.52
CA SER A 115 14.02 -4.00 -21.15
C SER A 115 13.27 -5.09 -20.39
N GLU A 116 13.78 -6.32 -20.50
CA GLU A 116 13.28 -7.46 -19.73
C GLU A 116 13.40 -7.23 -18.22
N THR A 117 14.44 -6.52 -17.76
CA THR A 117 14.62 -6.18 -16.35
C THR A 117 13.52 -5.22 -15.85
N GLU A 118 13.22 -4.15 -16.59
CA GLU A 118 12.15 -3.21 -16.22
C GLU A 118 10.78 -3.88 -16.24
N TYR A 119 10.53 -4.74 -17.23
CA TYR A 119 9.31 -5.53 -17.31
C TYR A 119 9.14 -6.38 -16.05
N TRP A 120 10.15 -7.18 -15.69
CA TRP A 120 10.06 -8.06 -14.51
C TRP A 120 9.93 -7.28 -13.20
N GLN A 121 10.65 -6.17 -13.04
CA GLN A 121 10.49 -5.28 -11.88
C GLN A 121 9.06 -4.74 -11.77
N CYS A 122 8.44 -4.42 -12.91
CA CYS A 122 7.06 -3.99 -12.93
C CYS A 122 6.09 -5.13 -12.58
N ILE A 123 6.34 -6.35 -13.07
CA ILE A 123 5.53 -7.53 -12.71
C ILE A 123 5.61 -7.82 -11.20
N GLU A 124 6.81 -7.76 -10.60
CA GLU A 124 6.96 -7.91 -9.15
C GLU A 124 6.17 -6.85 -8.37
N ALA A 125 6.13 -5.61 -8.86
CA ALA A 125 5.33 -4.56 -8.25
C ALA A 125 3.81 -4.80 -8.37
N VAL A 126 3.35 -5.37 -9.50
CA VAL A 126 1.95 -5.77 -9.70
C VAL A 126 1.57 -6.88 -8.71
N ASP A 127 2.39 -7.92 -8.61
CA ASP A 127 2.15 -9.04 -7.72
C ASP A 127 2.13 -8.59 -6.25
N ALA A 128 3.06 -7.71 -5.87
CA ALA A 128 3.09 -7.12 -4.54
C ALA A 128 1.87 -6.24 -4.24
N ALA A 129 1.33 -5.52 -5.22
CA ALA A 129 0.11 -4.73 -5.06
C ALA A 129 -1.12 -5.63 -4.88
N ASP A 130 -1.20 -6.73 -5.65
CA ASP A 130 -2.28 -7.71 -5.55
C ASP A 130 -2.26 -8.47 -4.21
N GLU A 131 -1.10 -8.98 -3.79
CA GLU A 131 -0.95 -9.62 -2.49
C GLU A 131 -1.36 -8.67 -1.35
N SER A 132 -0.85 -7.44 -1.37
CA SER A 132 -1.20 -6.42 -0.37
C SER A 132 -2.70 -6.15 -0.34
N LYS A 133 -3.35 -6.01 -1.49
CA LYS A 133 -4.80 -5.78 -1.60
C LYS A 133 -5.60 -6.92 -0.99
N ASP A 134 -5.16 -8.16 -1.18
CA ASP A 134 -5.79 -9.34 -0.60
C ASP A 134 -5.63 -9.40 0.92
N ARG A 135 -4.42 -9.13 1.44
CA ARG A 135 -4.19 -9.06 2.90
C ARG A 135 -5.01 -7.95 3.55
N VAL A 136 -5.09 -6.78 2.92
CA VAL A 136 -5.93 -5.66 3.40
C VAL A 136 -7.40 -6.07 3.37
N GLY A 137 -7.85 -6.85 2.38
CA GLY A 137 -9.19 -7.42 2.33
C GLY A 137 -9.49 -8.38 3.49
N VAL A 138 -8.53 -9.22 3.88
CA VAL A 138 -8.64 -10.09 5.08
C VAL A 138 -8.77 -9.25 6.35
N LEU A 139 -7.90 -8.25 6.52
CA LEU A 139 -7.91 -7.38 7.70
C LEU A 139 -9.21 -6.56 7.80
N LEU A 140 -9.72 -6.04 6.67
CA LEU A 140 -10.99 -5.32 6.63
C LEU A 140 -12.15 -6.18 7.15
N ARG A 141 -12.24 -7.44 6.70
CA ARG A 141 -13.27 -8.37 7.19
C ARG A 141 -13.16 -8.60 8.70
N ALA A 142 -11.96 -8.68 9.25
CA ALA A 142 -11.74 -8.82 10.69
C ALA A 142 -12.21 -7.58 11.46
N VAL A 143 -11.90 -6.37 10.95
CA VAL A 143 -12.37 -5.10 11.52
C VAL A 143 -13.90 -5.02 11.51
N GLU A 144 -14.53 -5.35 10.38
CA GLU A 144 -15.99 -5.28 10.22
C GLU A 144 -16.73 -6.35 11.04
N ALA A 145 -16.14 -7.54 11.21
CA ALA A 145 -16.68 -8.54 12.14
C ALA A 145 -16.68 -8.00 13.58
N ARG A 146 -15.57 -7.40 14.01
CA ARG A 146 -15.44 -6.85 15.36
C ARG A 146 -16.37 -5.68 15.64
N GLN A 147 -16.61 -4.82 14.64
CA GLN A 147 -17.56 -3.71 14.74
C GLN A 147 -19.00 -4.20 14.94
N ARG A 148 -19.37 -5.33 14.31
CA ARG A 148 -20.70 -5.95 14.48
C ARG A 148 -20.88 -6.61 15.84
N GLU A 149 -19.81 -7.14 16.44
CA GLU A 149 -19.86 -7.74 17.79
C GLU A 149 -19.92 -6.69 18.91
N GLY A 150 -19.53 -5.45 18.63
CA GLY A 150 -19.54 -4.33 19.59
C GLY A 150 -20.72 -3.38 19.46
N ALA A 151 -21.63 -3.60 18.50
CA ALA A 151 -22.84 -2.82 18.25
C ALA A 151 -24.06 -3.55 18.82
#